data_AF-T2JUF7-F1
#
_entry.id   AF-T2JUF7-F1
#
_cell.length_a   1.000
_cell.length_b   1.000
_cell.length_c   1.000
_cell.angle_alpha   90.00
_cell.angle_beta   90.00
_cell.angle_gamma   90.00
#
_symmetry.space_group_name_H-M   'P 1'
#
loop_
_entity.id
_entity.type
_entity.pdbx_description
1 polymer ?
#
loop_
_entity_poly.entity_id
_entity_poly.type
_entity_poly.pdbx_seq_one_letter_code
_entity_poly.pdbx_strand_id
1 'polypeptide(L)'
;MAVKGSYPIYCKTPIGWMRDEIKLFWPLLFEELSLKAQFPLLLRPETEQFLATELWRHHRSDRGNSPENQFLANLTGNSEFRFVRQTLDLLQLAGASGLMVEHIPYILEHGLEGGEYFLEQLNNSEMTGNSLAQLRGDLILEWQEWCLNRGLLSYGLIYTLYWRYLLPNSQYQHHLTTRYQGIFADDVDDYPAIAVDLFKFFLDHHAFGVFTYNPDGQVRLGLNADPQFSCELSSHCQVKILANYPRIQSNYGELITQLATNPLSVETLPDCFTSIQASSRAELLRKTADFIVATIKSKQINPEDVAIIAPGLDEIARYTMLEILSAANIPIKPLNEQRSLISFPLVKALLTLLGMVYPGLARLFNGDDIAQMLTVLTYSYQEK
;
A
#
# COMPACT_ATOMS: atom_id res chain seq x y z
N MET A 1 -7.94 -29.82 13.77
CA MET A 1 -7.58 -31.22 14.04
C MET A 1 -6.43 -31.60 13.12
N ALA A 2 -5.25 -31.88 13.66
CA ALA A 2 -4.12 -32.39 12.88
C ALA A 2 -4.29 -33.91 12.72
N VAL A 3 -4.27 -34.40 11.48
CA VAL A 3 -4.11 -35.83 11.19
C VAL A 3 -2.63 -36.15 11.41
N LYS A 4 -2.31 -37.25 12.10
CA LYS A 4 -0.93 -37.68 12.36
C LYS A 4 -0.10 -37.62 11.07
N GLY A 5 0.97 -36.82 11.08
CA GLY A 5 1.91 -36.68 9.95
C GLY A 5 1.63 -35.52 8.98
N SER A 6 0.51 -34.79 9.10
CA SER A 6 0.28 -33.57 8.33
C SER A 6 0.47 -32.33 9.21
N TYR A 7 1.51 -31.55 8.95
CA TYR A 7 1.68 -30.22 9.55
C TYR A 7 0.92 -29.20 8.68
N PRO A 8 -0.10 -28.52 9.21
CA PRO A 8 -0.81 -27.50 8.44
C PRO A 8 0.13 -26.32 8.16
N ILE A 9 0.41 -26.05 6.88
CA ILE A 9 1.18 -24.89 6.45
C ILE A 9 0.21 -23.72 6.25
N TYR A 10 0.47 -22.61 6.94
CA TYR A 10 -0.28 -21.37 6.78
C TYR A 10 0.58 -20.36 6.03
N CYS A 11 0.19 -20.02 4.80
CA CYS A 11 0.87 -19.01 3.98
C CYS A 11 0.02 -17.75 3.91
N LYS A 12 0.55 -16.63 4.41
CA LYS A 12 -0.11 -15.32 4.45
C LYS A 12 0.93 -14.20 4.36
N THR A 13 0.50 -13.03 3.88
CA THR A 13 1.27 -11.80 4.05
C THR A 13 1.27 -11.36 5.52
N PRO A 14 2.29 -10.60 5.99
CA PRO A 14 2.38 -10.18 7.39
C PRO A 14 1.11 -9.45 7.88
N ILE A 15 0.66 -8.44 7.14
CA ILE A 15 -0.56 -7.69 7.48
C ILE A 15 -1.82 -8.57 7.41
N GLY A 16 -1.89 -9.50 6.45
CA GLY A 16 -3.02 -10.41 6.33
C GLY A 16 -3.10 -11.37 7.50
N TRP A 17 -1.96 -11.82 8.00
CA TRP A 17 -1.87 -12.65 9.20
C TRP A 17 -2.22 -11.85 10.45
N MET A 18 -1.60 -10.68 10.69
CA MET A 18 -1.89 -9.82 11.86
C MET A 18 -3.36 -9.43 11.95
N ARG A 19 -3.98 -9.08 10.81
CA ARG A 19 -5.42 -8.77 10.74
C ARG A 19 -6.26 -9.95 11.23
N ASP A 20 -5.92 -11.16 10.81
CA ASP A 20 -6.71 -12.34 11.16
C ASP A 20 -6.51 -12.73 12.63
N GLU A 21 -5.31 -12.54 13.17
CA GLU A 21 -5.03 -12.70 14.60
C GLU A 21 -5.78 -11.65 15.45
N ILE A 22 -5.77 -10.37 15.04
CA ILE A 22 -6.57 -9.31 15.68
C ILE A 22 -8.05 -9.65 15.69
N LYS A 23 -8.58 -10.18 14.59
CA LYS A 23 -9.99 -10.62 14.52
C LYS A 23 -10.27 -11.81 15.44
N LEU A 24 -9.36 -12.77 15.50
CA LEU A 24 -9.53 -13.99 16.29
C LEU A 24 -9.46 -13.70 17.80
N PHE A 25 -8.51 -12.85 18.20
CA PHE A 25 -8.24 -12.49 19.59
C PHE A 25 -8.84 -11.14 20.00
N TRP A 26 -9.78 -10.64 19.20
CA TRP A 26 -10.53 -9.42 19.49
C TRP A 26 -11.14 -9.38 20.91
N PRO A 27 -11.62 -10.50 21.50
CA PRO A 27 -12.07 -10.51 22.88
C PRO A 27 -11.03 -10.06 23.91
N LEU A 28 -9.75 -10.38 23.70
CA LEU A 28 -8.67 -9.96 24.61
C LEU A 28 -8.48 -8.43 24.57
N LEU A 29 -8.72 -7.83 23.40
CA LEU A 29 -8.62 -6.38 23.21
C LEU A 29 -9.81 -5.63 23.83
N PHE A 30 -11.00 -6.23 23.91
CA PHE A 30 -12.16 -5.58 24.56
C PHE A 30 -11.90 -5.29 26.04
N GLU A 31 -11.33 -6.26 26.74
CA GLU A 31 -11.08 -6.16 28.19
C GLU A 31 -10.04 -5.10 28.49
N GLU A 32 -8.95 -5.09 27.70
CA GLU A 32 -7.84 -4.16 27.90
C GLU A 32 -8.20 -2.72 27.49
N LEU A 33 -8.90 -2.55 26.38
CA LEU A 33 -9.23 -1.23 25.82
C LEU A 33 -10.63 -0.72 26.19
N SER A 34 -11.38 -1.46 27.02
CA SER A 34 -12.76 -1.13 27.41
C SER A 34 -13.68 -0.86 26.20
N LEU A 35 -13.48 -1.60 25.11
CA LEU A 35 -14.21 -1.41 23.86
C LEU A 35 -15.58 -2.11 23.88
N LYS A 36 -16.51 -1.63 23.05
CA LYS A 36 -17.83 -2.26 22.88
C LYS A 36 -17.68 -3.66 22.29
N ALA A 37 -18.36 -4.65 22.89
CA ALA A 37 -18.35 -6.04 22.46
C ALA A 37 -19.03 -6.25 21.08
N GLN A 38 -18.36 -5.87 19.99
CA GLN A 38 -18.80 -6.04 18.60
C GLN A 38 -17.64 -6.48 17.70
N PHE A 39 -17.90 -7.34 16.72
CA PHE A 39 -16.87 -7.80 15.79
C PHE A 39 -16.31 -6.64 14.96
N PRO A 40 -14.98 -6.61 14.72
CA PRO A 40 -14.37 -5.51 14.02
C PRO A 40 -14.66 -5.57 12.51
N LEU A 41 -15.03 -4.43 11.94
CA LEU A 41 -15.24 -4.23 10.51
C LEU A 41 -13.98 -3.61 9.89
N LEU A 42 -13.42 -4.29 8.89
CA LEU A 42 -12.27 -3.78 8.14
C LEU A 42 -12.71 -2.65 7.20
N LEU A 43 -12.06 -1.50 7.29
CA LEU A 43 -12.17 -0.40 6.35
C LEU A 43 -11.23 -0.63 5.16
N ARG A 44 -11.77 -0.47 3.95
CA ARG A 44 -10.93 -0.33 2.74
C ARG A 44 -10.30 1.07 2.71
N PRO A 45 -9.14 1.27 2.07
CA PRO A 45 -8.45 2.57 2.05
C PRO A 45 -9.33 3.72 1.57
N GLU A 46 -10.20 3.49 0.59
CA GLU A 46 -11.10 4.50 0.04
C GLU A 46 -12.19 4.87 1.06
N THR A 47 -12.73 3.88 1.76
CA THR A 47 -13.72 4.10 2.83
C THR A 47 -13.09 4.75 4.05
N GLU A 48 -11.86 4.36 4.41
CA GLU A 48 -11.07 4.96 5.48
C GLU A 48 -10.88 6.46 5.21
N GLN A 49 -10.38 6.80 4.03
CA GLN A 49 -10.15 8.18 3.63
C GLN A 49 -11.45 8.99 3.58
N PHE A 50 -12.52 8.43 3.04
CA PHE A 50 -13.82 9.09 3.03
C PHE A 50 -14.34 9.39 4.44
N LEU A 51 -14.36 8.39 5.32
CA LEU A 51 -14.86 8.55 6.69
C LEU A 51 -13.99 9.49 7.52
N ALA A 52 -12.68 9.43 7.38
CA ALA A 52 -11.76 10.36 8.05
C ALA A 52 -11.98 11.80 7.55
N THR A 53 -12.21 11.98 6.25
CA THR A 53 -12.56 13.28 5.67
C THR A 53 -13.82 13.84 6.31
N GLU A 54 -14.88 13.04 6.40
CA GLU A 54 -16.14 13.49 7.02
C GLU A 54 -15.99 13.79 8.51
N LEU A 55 -15.28 12.93 9.26
CA LEU A 55 -15.02 13.13 10.68
C LEU A 55 -14.32 14.48 10.93
N TRP A 56 -13.21 14.70 10.23
CA TRP A 56 -12.40 15.89 10.42
C TRP A 56 -13.06 17.17 9.86
N ARG A 57 -14.00 17.05 8.91
CA ARG A 57 -14.89 18.15 8.50
C ARG A 57 -15.89 18.53 9.59
N HIS A 58 -16.46 17.56 10.30
CA HIS A 58 -17.35 17.83 11.43
C HIS A 58 -16.61 18.51 12.59
N HIS A 59 -15.39 18.06 12.90
CA HIS A 59 -14.52 18.70 13.89
C HIS A 59 -14.26 20.19 13.57
N ARG A 60 -14.18 20.56 12.28
CA ARG A 60 -14.10 21.97 11.84
C ARG A 60 -15.38 22.77 12.08
N SER A 61 -16.54 22.12 11.99
CA SER A 61 -17.82 22.81 12.05
C SER A 61 -18.21 23.16 13.50
N ASP A 62 -17.84 22.31 14.45
CA ASP A 62 -18.18 22.48 15.88
C ASP A 62 -17.28 23.50 16.60
N ARG A 63 -16.05 23.77 16.10
CA ARG A 63 -15.12 24.78 16.68
C ARG A 63 -15.35 26.23 16.21
N GLY A 64 -16.40 26.51 15.43
CA GLY A 64 -16.75 27.88 14.97
C GLY A 64 -15.68 28.56 14.10
N ASN A 65 -15.70 29.90 13.97
CA ASN A 65 -14.68 30.68 13.24
C ASN A 65 -13.37 30.84 14.06
N SER A 66 -12.81 29.74 14.54
CA SER A 66 -11.50 29.75 15.19
C SER A 66 -10.36 29.87 14.15
N PRO A 67 -9.21 30.48 14.50
CA PRO A 67 -8.04 30.53 13.61
C PRO A 67 -7.58 29.16 13.12
N GLU A 68 -7.68 28.12 13.97
CA GLU A 68 -7.36 26.73 13.64
C GLU A 68 -8.26 26.15 12.54
N ASN A 69 -9.54 26.49 12.55
CA ASN A 69 -10.49 26.06 11.53
C ASN A 69 -10.25 26.75 10.19
N GLN A 70 -9.86 28.03 10.21
CA GLN A 70 -9.48 28.76 9.02
C GLN A 70 -8.16 28.23 8.43
N PHE A 71 -7.22 27.82 9.30
CA PHE A 71 -5.98 27.14 8.94
C PHE A 71 -6.21 25.77 8.28
N LEU A 72 -7.06 24.93 8.87
CA LEU A 72 -7.49 23.64 8.29
C LEU A 72 -8.20 23.82 6.93
N ALA A 73 -9.10 24.81 6.82
CA ALA A 73 -9.79 25.11 5.56
C ALA A 73 -8.81 25.53 4.46
N ASN A 74 -7.82 26.36 4.79
CA ASN A 74 -6.78 26.79 3.85
C ASN A 74 -5.86 25.64 3.43
N LEU A 75 -5.43 24.79 4.38
CA LEU A 75 -4.58 23.62 4.10
C LEU A 75 -5.26 22.55 3.23
N THR A 76 -6.58 22.46 3.33
CA THR A 76 -7.34 21.40 2.65
C THR A 76 -8.07 21.84 1.39
N GLY A 77 -8.01 23.11 0.98
CA GLY A 77 -8.71 23.64 -0.20
C GLY A 77 -8.80 22.68 -1.41
N ASN A 78 -7.80 22.65 -2.28
CA ASN A 78 -7.78 21.75 -3.45
C ASN A 78 -7.15 20.38 -3.17
N SER A 79 -6.75 20.11 -1.93
CA SER A 79 -5.92 18.96 -1.55
C SER A 79 -6.39 18.22 -0.30
N GLU A 80 -7.65 18.40 0.14
CA GLU A 80 -8.19 17.78 1.34
C GLU A 80 -7.96 16.27 1.37
N PHE A 81 -8.36 15.58 0.31
CA PHE A 81 -8.17 14.14 0.20
C PHE A 81 -6.69 13.75 0.32
N ARG A 82 -5.77 14.53 -0.27
CA ARG A 82 -4.33 14.26 -0.16
C ARG A 82 -3.83 14.46 1.27
N PHE A 83 -4.20 15.57 1.90
CA PHE A 83 -3.85 15.83 3.30
C PHE A 83 -4.35 14.69 4.20
N VAL A 84 -5.62 14.29 4.02
CA VAL A 84 -6.24 13.20 4.77
C VAL A 84 -5.48 11.90 4.58
N ARG A 85 -5.19 11.53 3.34
CA ARG A 85 -4.45 10.30 3.03
C ARG A 85 -3.07 10.30 3.68
N GLN A 86 -2.33 11.40 3.55
CA GLN A 86 -1.01 11.53 4.18
C GLN A 86 -1.09 11.44 5.70
N THR A 87 -2.14 11.99 6.34
CA THR A 87 -2.33 11.87 7.80
C THR A 87 -2.58 10.42 8.20
N LEU A 88 -3.41 9.70 7.45
CA LEU A 88 -3.66 8.27 7.69
C LEU A 88 -2.41 7.41 7.42
N ASP A 89 -1.60 7.77 6.42
CA ASP A 89 -0.33 7.07 6.13
C ASP A 89 0.65 7.18 7.31
N LEU A 90 0.68 8.30 8.03
CA LEU A 90 1.51 8.45 9.23
C LEU A 90 1.10 7.46 10.33
N LEU A 91 -0.20 7.27 10.55
CA LEU A 91 -0.69 6.24 11.47
C LEU A 91 -0.26 4.84 11.02
N GLN A 92 -0.28 4.58 9.70
CA GLN A 92 0.14 3.29 9.15
C GLN A 92 1.64 3.04 9.35
N LEU A 93 2.48 4.05 9.06
CA LEU A 93 3.93 3.99 9.25
C LEU A 93 4.28 3.83 10.73
N ALA A 94 3.71 4.65 11.62
CA ALA A 94 3.95 4.55 13.05
C ALA A 94 3.56 3.17 13.60
N GLY A 95 2.39 2.66 13.20
CA GLY A 95 1.95 1.32 13.57
C GLY A 95 2.90 0.23 13.07
N ALA A 96 3.34 0.30 11.81
CA ALA A 96 4.25 -0.67 11.22
C ALA A 96 5.66 -0.66 11.83
N SER A 97 6.10 0.50 12.31
CA SER A 97 7.38 0.70 12.98
C SER A 97 7.37 0.42 14.49
N GLY A 98 6.22 0.05 15.07
CA GLY A 98 6.12 -0.16 16.52
C GLY A 98 6.21 1.13 17.34
N LEU A 99 5.90 2.28 16.72
CA LEU A 99 5.98 3.59 17.36
C LEU A 99 4.63 4.00 17.94
N MET A 100 4.68 4.62 19.12
CA MET A 100 3.53 5.26 19.74
C MET A 100 3.06 6.44 18.87
N VAL A 101 1.75 6.51 18.59
CA VAL A 101 1.17 7.56 17.74
C VAL A 101 1.34 8.94 18.36
N GLU A 102 1.45 8.99 19.68
CA GLU A 102 1.72 10.17 20.50
C GLU A 102 3.08 10.79 20.17
N HIS A 103 4.01 10.03 19.56
CA HIS A 103 5.32 10.54 19.13
C HIS A 103 5.31 11.15 17.71
N ILE A 104 4.23 10.96 16.94
CA ILE A 104 4.16 11.46 15.55
C ILE A 104 4.43 12.98 15.48
N PRO A 105 3.81 13.84 16.31
CA PRO A 105 4.09 15.28 16.26
C PRO A 105 5.56 15.61 16.45
N TYR A 106 6.19 15.03 17.48
CA TYR A 106 7.59 15.26 17.78
C TYR A 106 8.50 14.83 16.63
N ILE A 107 8.26 13.65 16.05
CA ILE A 107 9.04 13.14 14.90
C ILE A 107 8.88 14.04 13.68
N LEU A 108 7.67 14.53 13.39
CA LEU A 108 7.45 15.44 12.27
C LEU A 108 8.13 16.80 12.46
N GLU A 109 8.22 17.29 13.70
CA GLU A 109 8.88 18.57 14.02
C GLU A 109 10.40 18.49 14.02
N HIS A 110 10.96 17.38 14.50
CA HIS A 110 12.40 17.27 14.80
C HIS A 110 13.14 16.22 13.95
N GLY A 111 12.41 15.33 13.28
CA GLY A 111 12.96 14.20 12.54
C GLY A 111 13.31 14.51 11.08
N LEU A 112 12.95 15.67 10.57
CA LEU A 112 13.38 16.14 9.26
C LEU A 112 14.71 16.89 9.41
N GLU A 113 15.77 16.39 8.76
CA GLU A 113 17.03 17.13 8.69
C GLU A 113 16.79 18.47 7.98
N GLY A 114 17.39 19.55 8.51
CA GLY A 114 17.26 20.90 7.95
C GLY A 114 17.78 20.95 6.51
N GLY A 115 16.88 20.80 5.54
CA GLY A 115 17.22 20.67 4.12
C GLY A 115 16.08 20.14 3.23
N GLU A 116 15.08 19.46 3.80
CA GLU A 116 13.90 19.00 3.05
C GLU A 116 12.84 20.11 2.87
N TYR A 117 13.19 21.12 2.06
CA TYR A 117 12.39 22.30 1.71
C TYR A 117 10.95 22.01 1.21
N PHE A 118 10.66 20.78 0.75
CA PHE A 118 9.33 20.42 0.25
C PHE A 118 8.29 20.31 1.39
N LEU A 119 8.70 19.87 2.58
CA LEU A 119 7.83 19.79 3.76
C LEU A 119 7.76 21.13 4.49
N GLU A 120 8.84 21.93 4.47
CA GLU A 120 8.82 23.31 4.99
C GLU A 120 7.79 24.20 4.28
N GLN A 121 7.55 24.02 2.98
CA GLN A 121 6.48 24.75 2.28
C GLN A 121 5.06 24.36 2.71
N LEU A 122 4.85 23.13 3.21
CA LEU A 122 3.59 22.73 3.84
C LEU A 122 3.49 23.22 5.30
N ASN A 123 4.63 23.42 5.97
CA ASN A 123 4.74 23.84 7.36
C ASN A 123 4.86 25.36 7.56
N ASN A 124 5.12 26.13 6.51
CA ASN A 124 5.21 27.60 6.57
C ASN A 124 3.83 28.25 6.66
N SER A 125 3.23 28.17 7.85
CA SER A 125 2.32 29.20 8.32
C SER A 125 2.96 29.93 9.48
N GLU A 126 3.32 31.19 9.25
CA GLU A 126 3.60 32.13 10.33
C GLU A 126 2.42 32.13 11.33
N MET A 127 2.74 31.84 12.60
CA MET A 127 1.96 32.13 13.81
C MET A 127 0.51 31.61 13.88
N THR A 128 0.26 30.59 14.74
CA THR A 128 -0.50 30.68 16.01
C THR A 128 -0.81 29.27 16.57
N GLY A 129 -0.46 29.04 17.84
CA GLY A 129 -1.09 28.02 18.70
C GLY A 129 -0.61 26.57 18.60
N ASN A 130 -0.69 25.94 17.43
CA ASN A 130 -0.42 24.51 17.25
C ASN A 130 0.29 24.26 15.90
N SER A 131 1.39 23.52 15.90
CA SER A 131 2.10 23.16 14.67
C SER A 131 1.25 22.25 13.77
N LEU A 132 1.53 22.19 12.46
CA LEU A 132 0.88 21.23 11.55
C LEU A 132 1.08 19.78 12.02
N ALA A 133 2.23 19.51 12.64
CA ALA A 133 2.56 18.23 13.23
C ALA A 133 1.64 17.88 14.41
N GLN A 134 1.41 18.82 15.33
CA GLN A 134 0.48 18.64 16.44
C GLN A 134 -0.95 18.38 15.94
N LEU A 135 -1.40 19.18 14.96
CA LEU A 135 -2.70 18.99 14.33
C LEU A 135 -2.85 17.57 13.75
N ARG A 136 -1.85 17.07 13.01
CA ARG A 136 -1.90 15.70 12.47
C ARG A 136 -1.95 14.65 13.59
N GLY A 137 -1.23 14.85 14.69
CA GLY A 137 -1.30 13.98 15.87
C GLY A 137 -2.70 13.93 16.48
N ASP A 138 -3.31 15.10 16.70
CA ASP A 138 -4.65 15.21 17.28
C ASP A 138 -5.71 14.53 16.40
N LEU A 139 -5.65 14.74 15.07
CA LEU A 139 -6.55 14.11 14.10
C LEU A 139 -6.41 12.58 14.08
N ILE A 140 -5.18 12.07 14.22
CA ILE A 140 -4.91 10.62 14.30
C ILE A 140 -5.50 10.03 15.58
N LEU A 141 -5.29 10.69 16.73
CA LEU A 141 -5.85 10.24 18.00
C LEU A 141 -7.38 10.21 17.97
N GLU A 142 -8.01 11.27 17.45
CA GLU A 142 -9.46 11.33 17.24
C GLU A 142 -9.93 10.20 16.33
N TRP A 143 -9.23 9.97 15.21
CA TRP A 143 -9.57 8.90 14.27
C TRP A 143 -9.50 7.50 14.90
N GLN A 144 -8.46 7.24 15.71
CA GLN A 144 -8.31 5.98 16.43
C GLN A 144 -9.48 5.75 17.39
N GLU A 145 -9.77 6.73 18.24
CA GLU A 145 -10.88 6.64 19.20
C GLU A 145 -12.21 6.44 18.47
N TRP A 146 -12.46 7.24 17.43
CA TRP A 146 -13.69 7.18 16.66
C TRP A 146 -13.92 5.81 16.02
N CYS A 147 -12.87 5.22 15.46
CA CYS A 147 -12.89 3.88 14.87
C CYS A 147 -13.11 2.80 15.93
N LEU A 148 -12.32 2.79 16.99
CA LEU A 148 -12.39 1.75 18.02
C LEU A 148 -13.75 1.73 18.72
N ASN A 149 -14.33 2.90 19.02
CA ASN A 149 -15.67 3.04 19.59
C ASN A 149 -16.80 2.50 18.68
N ARG A 150 -16.51 2.34 17.38
CA ARG A 150 -17.42 1.83 16.34
C ARG A 150 -17.03 0.45 15.83
N GLY A 151 -15.98 -0.17 16.39
CA GLY A 151 -15.48 -1.46 15.94
C GLY A 151 -14.97 -1.41 14.50
N LEU A 152 -14.40 -0.28 14.07
CA LEU A 152 -13.79 -0.13 12.76
C LEU A 152 -12.29 -0.38 12.85
N LEU A 153 -11.75 -1.11 11.89
CA LEU A 153 -10.31 -1.38 11.77
C LEU A 153 -9.78 -0.85 10.45
N SER A 154 -8.79 0.03 10.54
CA SER A 154 -7.95 0.40 9.40
C SER A 154 -6.59 -0.30 9.45
N TYR A 155 -5.81 -0.19 8.37
CA TYR A 155 -4.49 -0.84 8.29
C TYR A 155 -3.53 -0.34 9.38
N GLY A 156 -3.50 0.97 9.65
CA GLY A 156 -2.67 1.50 10.73
C GLY A 156 -3.13 1.09 12.12
N LEU A 157 -4.45 0.95 12.34
CA LEU A 157 -4.99 0.38 13.57
C LEU A 157 -4.64 -1.10 13.74
N ILE A 158 -4.67 -1.90 12.68
CA ILE A 158 -4.29 -3.32 12.76
C ILE A 158 -2.86 -3.46 13.28
N TYR A 159 -1.91 -2.70 12.73
CA TYR A 159 -0.54 -2.73 13.21
C TYR A 159 -0.44 -2.27 14.66
N THR A 160 -1.02 -1.11 14.97
CA THR A 160 -0.98 -0.53 16.33
C THR A 160 -1.54 -1.50 17.37
N LEU A 161 -2.72 -2.08 17.10
CA LEU A 161 -3.34 -3.03 18.02
C LEU A 161 -2.54 -4.31 18.16
N TYR A 162 -1.89 -4.75 17.07
CA TYR A 162 -1.11 -5.97 17.07
C TYR A 162 0.11 -5.85 17.97
N TRP A 163 0.99 -4.88 17.71
CA TRP A 163 2.25 -4.80 18.45
C TRP A 163 2.06 -4.26 19.87
N ARG A 164 1.13 -3.32 20.09
CA ARG A 164 0.98 -2.61 21.38
C ARG A 164 0.22 -3.40 22.42
N TYR A 165 -0.80 -4.15 22.00
CA TYR A 165 -1.74 -4.81 22.92
C TYR A 165 -1.79 -6.33 22.72
N LEU A 166 -1.91 -6.81 21.48
CA LEU A 166 -2.06 -8.25 21.26
C LEU A 166 -0.76 -9.03 21.47
N LEU A 167 0.34 -8.65 20.81
CA LEU A 167 1.63 -9.35 20.90
C LEU A 167 2.19 -9.43 22.34
N PRO A 168 2.08 -8.39 23.18
CA PRO A 168 2.51 -8.46 24.58
C PRO A 168 1.58 -9.28 25.49
N ASN A 169 0.36 -9.59 25.05
CA ASN A 169 -0.62 -10.32 25.87
C ASN A 169 -0.17 -11.76 26.15
N SER A 170 -0.07 -12.14 27.42
CA SER A 170 0.46 -13.45 27.83
C SER A 170 -0.38 -14.63 27.37
N GLN A 171 -1.72 -14.49 27.30
CA GLN A 171 -2.59 -15.54 26.78
C GLN A 171 -2.37 -15.75 25.28
N TYR A 172 -2.18 -14.67 24.54
CA TYR A 172 -1.86 -14.71 23.12
C TYR A 172 -0.48 -15.32 22.85
N GLN A 173 0.54 -14.91 23.61
CA GLN A 173 1.88 -15.49 23.49
C GLN A 173 1.90 -17.01 23.77
N HIS A 174 1.13 -17.47 24.75
CA HIS A 174 0.97 -18.90 25.00
C HIS A 174 0.31 -19.63 23.82
N HIS A 175 -0.67 -18.99 23.16
CA HIS A 175 -1.26 -19.52 21.94
C HIS A 175 -0.25 -19.63 20.80
N LEU A 176 0.54 -18.59 20.56
CA LEU A 176 1.54 -18.55 19.48
C LEU A 176 2.56 -19.69 19.60
N THR A 177 3.15 -19.84 20.79
CA THR A 177 4.18 -20.87 21.07
C THR A 177 3.63 -22.29 20.97
N THR A 178 2.36 -22.49 21.32
CA THR A 178 1.70 -23.80 21.18
C THR A 178 1.34 -24.10 19.72
N ARG A 179 1.00 -23.07 18.94
CA ARG A 179 0.46 -23.22 17.59
C ARG A 179 1.53 -23.35 16.51
N TYR A 180 2.63 -22.60 16.62
CA TYR A 180 3.64 -22.51 15.58
C TYR A 180 4.99 -22.99 16.09
N GLN A 181 5.53 -24.03 15.45
CA GLN A 181 6.85 -24.59 15.75
C GLN A 181 7.91 -24.17 14.73
N GLY A 182 7.50 -23.53 13.64
CA GLY A 182 8.43 -23.03 12.62
C GLY A 182 7.84 -21.95 11.74
N ILE A 183 8.73 -21.11 11.22
CA ILE A 183 8.42 -19.91 10.46
C ILE A 183 9.34 -19.87 9.26
N PHE A 184 8.74 -19.58 8.11
CA PHE A 184 9.42 -19.37 6.85
C PHE A 184 8.94 -18.02 6.32
N ALA A 185 9.83 -17.03 6.32
CA ALA A 185 9.52 -15.69 5.85
C ALA A 185 10.44 -15.33 4.68
N ASP A 186 9.82 -15.08 3.53
CA ASP A 186 10.50 -14.71 2.31
C ASP A 186 10.49 -13.19 2.16
N ASP A 187 11.55 -12.60 1.60
CA ASP A 187 11.74 -11.16 1.35
C ASP A 187 11.57 -10.29 2.60
N VAL A 188 12.28 -10.62 3.69
CA VAL A 188 12.11 -9.91 4.97
C VAL A 188 12.61 -8.46 4.94
N ASP A 189 13.36 -8.06 3.92
CA ASP A 189 13.69 -6.66 3.63
C ASP A 189 12.44 -5.81 3.28
N ASP A 190 11.33 -6.43 2.88
CA ASP A 190 10.07 -5.77 2.52
C ASP A 190 9.00 -5.81 3.65
N TYR A 191 9.40 -6.25 4.85
CA TYR A 191 8.50 -6.47 5.99
C TYR A 191 8.48 -5.26 6.94
N PRO A 192 7.35 -5.04 7.64
CA PRO A 192 7.30 -4.03 8.69
C PRO A 192 8.13 -4.42 9.90
N ALA A 193 8.68 -3.44 10.61
CA ALA A 193 9.54 -3.65 11.77
C ALA A 193 8.89 -4.56 12.82
N ILE A 194 7.59 -4.38 13.08
CA ILE A 194 6.86 -5.21 14.05
C ILE A 194 6.79 -6.71 13.67
N ALA A 195 7.03 -7.09 12.41
CA ALA A 195 7.15 -8.49 12.03
C ALA A 195 8.47 -9.09 12.54
N VAL A 196 9.53 -8.29 12.60
CA VAL A 196 10.83 -8.67 13.20
C VAL A 196 10.65 -8.95 14.69
N ASP A 197 9.89 -8.13 15.40
CA ASP A 197 9.59 -8.36 16.83
C ASP A 197 8.86 -9.70 17.06
N LEU A 198 7.89 -10.01 16.20
CA LEU A 198 7.21 -11.30 16.21
C LEU A 198 8.19 -12.47 15.95
N PHE A 199 9.09 -12.32 14.96
CA PHE A 199 10.06 -13.36 14.66
C PHE A 199 11.05 -13.56 15.81
N LYS A 200 11.56 -12.48 16.40
CA LYS A 200 12.40 -12.53 17.61
C LYS A 200 11.68 -13.29 18.73
N PHE A 201 10.41 -12.95 19.00
CA PHE A 201 9.58 -13.68 19.98
C PHE A 201 9.55 -15.19 19.73
N PHE A 202 9.33 -15.62 18.48
CA PHE A 202 9.28 -17.04 18.16
C PHE A 202 10.65 -17.73 18.28
N LEU A 203 11.73 -17.07 17.85
CA LEU A 203 13.09 -17.60 17.97
C LEU A 203 13.49 -17.75 19.44
N ASP A 204 13.15 -16.79 20.28
CA ASP A 204 13.38 -16.83 21.74
C ASP A 204 12.63 -17.98 22.41
N HIS A 205 11.53 -18.44 21.82
CA HIS A 205 10.74 -19.61 22.26
C HIS A 205 11.08 -20.89 21.47
N HIS A 206 12.26 -20.95 20.86
CA HIS A 206 12.82 -22.14 20.20
C HIS A 206 12.03 -22.62 18.95
N ALA A 207 11.27 -21.75 18.30
CA ALA A 207 10.71 -22.07 16.99
C ALA A 207 11.82 -22.12 15.91
N PHE A 208 11.65 -22.99 14.92
CA PHE A 208 12.58 -23.06 13.78
C PHE A 208 12.30 -21.93 12.77
N GLY A 209 13.25 -21.03 12.55
CA GLY A 209 13.11 -19.91 11.61
C GLY A 209 13.96 -20.05 10.35
N VAL A 210 13.38 -19.73 9.20
CA VAL A 210 14.09 -19.51 7.93
C VAL A 210 13.65 -18.18 7.34
N PHE A 211 14.62 -17.33 7.04
CA PHE A 211 14.40 -15.97 6.54
C PHE A 211 15.24 -15.76 5.28
N THR A 212 14.66 -15.17 4.24
CA THR A 212 15.41 -14.68 3.09
C THR A 212 15.45 -13.15 3.14
N TYR A 213 16.57 -12.58 2.72
CA TYR A 213 16.81 -11.14 2.76
C TYR A 213 17.60 -10.76 1.52
N ASN A 214 17.12 -9.77 0.76
CA ASN A 214 17.85 -9.23 -0.37
C ASN A 214 18.48 -7.87 -0.01
N PRO A 215 19.83 -7.75 0.07
CA PRO A 215 20.47 -6.48 0.37
C PRO A 215 20.22 -5.41 -0.69
N ASP A 216 20.04 -5.82 -1.95
CA ASP A 216 19.74 -4.94 -3.09
C ASP A 216 18.22 -4.80 -3.33
N GLY A 217 17.39 -5.35 -2.44
CA GLY A 217 15.93 -5.32 -2.51
C GLY A 217 15.35 -4.00 -1.98
N GLN A 218 14.48 -4.07 -0.98
CA GLN A 218 13.95 -2.89 -0.26
C GLN A 218 12.96 -2.05 -1.07
N VAL A 219 12.24 -2.67 -2.00
CA VAL A 219 11.32 -1.97 -2.91
C VAL A 219 10.10 -1.37 -2.20
N ARG A 220 9.83 -1.80 -0.96
CA ARG A 220 8.75 -1.28 -0.12
C ARG A 220 9.21 -0.24 0.92
N LEU A 221 10.40 0.35 0.76
CA LEU A 221 10.81 1.51 1.55
C LEU A 221 9.78 2.65 1.38
N GLY A 222 9.34 3.24 2.49
CA GLY A 222 8.22 4.21 2.49
C GLY A 222 6.83 3.58 2.37
N LEU A 223 6.73 2.26 2.17
CA LEU A 223 5.50 1.47 2.15
C LEU A 223 5.46 0.45 3.31
N ASN A 224 5.87 0.91 4.49
CA ASN A 224 5.93 0.20 5.77
C ASN A 224 7.11 -0.76 5.96
N ALA A 225 7.98 -0.97 4.97
CA ALA A 225 9.15 -1.82 5.17
C ALA A 225 10.23 -1.10 5.98
N ASP A 226 10.94 -1.88 6.82
CA ASP A 226 12.13 -1.42 7.54
C ASP A 226 13.28 -2.42 7.33
N PRO A 227 13.96 -2.36 6.17
CA PRO A 227 15.00 -3.33 5.83
C PRO A 227 16.20 -3.26 6.78
N GLN A 228 16.53 -2.07 7.29
CA GLN A 228 17.63 -1.89 8.23
C GLN A 228 17.33 -2.60 9.56
N PHE A 229 16.11 -2.44 10.09
CA PHE A 229 15.70 -3.16 11.29
C PHE A 229 15.54 -4.67 11.05
N SER A 230 15.01 -5.09 9.90
CA SER A 230 14.95 -6.50 9.50
C SER A 230 16.31 -7.18 9.44
N CYS A 231 17.37 -6.46 9.09
CA CYS A 231 18.73 -6.99 9.08
C CYS A 231 19.20 -7.46 10.47
N GLU A 232 18.63 -6.91 11.56
CA GLU A 232 18.95 -7.36 12.92
C GLU A 232 18.61 -8.83 13.18
N LEU A 233 17.66 -9.42 12.43
CA LEU A 233 17.34 -10.85 12.50
C LEU A 233 18.57 -11.73 12.27
N SER A 234 19.54 -11.25 11.49
CA SER A 234 20.80 -11.96 11.22
C SER A 234 21.55 -12.30 12.51
N SER A 235 21.45 -11.48 13.56
CA SER A 235 22.10 -11.73 14.85
C SER A 235 21.52 -12.93 15.61
N HIS A 236 20.28 -13.31 15.29
CA HIS A 236 19.59 -14.48 15.86
C HIS A 236 19.68 -15.73 14.97
N CYS A 237 20.31 -15.62 13.80
CA CYS A 237 20.30 -16.65 12.77
C CYS A 237 21.70 -17.06 12.32
N GLN A 238 21.82 -18.29 11.80
CA GLN A 238 22.99 -18.65 11.01
C GLN A 238 22.84 -18.06 9.60
N VAL A 239 23.65 -17.03 9.30
CA VAL A 239 23.65 -16.41 7.97
C VAL A 239 24.28 -17.35 6.93
N LYS A 240 23.55 -17.61 5.84
CA LYS A 240 24.05 -18.34 4.66
C LYS A 240 23.99 -17.44 3.44
N ILE A 241 25.15 -17.02 2.96
CA ILE A 241 25.26 -16.24 1.73
C ILE A 241 25.12 -17.19 0.54
N LEU A 242 24.07 -17.01 -0.26
CA LEU A 242 23.83 -17.81 -1.45
C LEU A 242 24.63 -17.22 -2.61
N ALA A 243 25.82 -17.79 -2.87
CA ALA A 243 26.75 -17.32 -3.91
C ALA A 243 26.27 -17.58 -5.36
N ASN A 244 25.34 -18.53 -5.55
CA ASN A 244 24.87 -19.00 -6.85
C ASN A 244 23.35 -18.90 -6.95
N TYR A 245 22.82 -17.68 -7.02
CA TYR A 245 21.49 -17.52 -7.59
C TYR A 245 21.54 -17.90 -9.08
N PRO A 246 20.46 -18.39 -9.69
CA PRO A 246 20.32 -18.28 -11.14
C PRO A 246 20.31 -16.79 -11.46
N ARG A 247 21.50 -16.19 -11.62
CA ARG A 247 21.65 -14.96 -12.36
C ARG A 247 20.90 -15.21 -13.68
N ILE A 248 20.08 -14.26 -14.13
CA ILE A 248 19.86 -14.12 -15.58
C ILE A 248 21.24 -14.33 -16.17
N GLN A 249 21.40 -15.37 -16.99
CA GLN A 249 22.66 -16.00 -17.40
C GLN A 249 23.53 -15.00 -18.19
N SER A 250 24.02 -13.99 -17.49
CA SER A 250 24.38 -12.71 -18.08
C SER A 250 25.30 -11.99 -17.11
N ASN A 251 26.36 -11.42 -17.66
CA ASN A 251 27.37 -10.68 -16.93
C ASN A 251 26.89 -9.28 -16.50
N TYR A 252 25.58 -9.02 -16.53
CA TYR A 252 25.00 -7.68 -16.40
C TYR A 252 24.21 -7.45 -15.12
N GLY A 253 24.06 -8.46 -14.24
CA GLY A 253 23.26 -8.34 -13.01
C GLY A 253 23.68 -7.17 -12.13
N GLU A 254 24.99 -7.06 -11.82
CA GLU A 254 25.54 -5.95 -11.02
C GLU A 254 25.28 -4.59 -11.67
N LEU A 255 25.42 -4.49 -12.99
CA LEU A 255 25.16 -3.26 -13.72
C LEU A 255 23.67 -2.89 -13.74
N ILE A 256 22.78 -3.88 -13.85
CA ILE A 256 21.33 -3.65 -13.76
C ILE A 256 20.97 -3.14 -12.37
N THR A 257 21.52 -3.74 -11.32
CA THR A 257 21.33 -3.26 -9.94
C THR A 257 21.83 -1.83 -9.81
N GLN A 258 23.03 -1.51 -10.30
CA GLN A 258 23.56 -0.14 -10.30
C GLN A 258 22.68 0.86 -11.06
N LEU A 259 22.18 0.48 -12.24
CA LEU A 259 21.24 1.29 -13.01
C LEU A 259 19.93 1.54 -12.25
N ALA A 260 19.44 0.56 -11.51
CA ALA A 260 18.21 0.68 -10.72
C ALA A 260 18.41 1.53 -9.46
N THR A 261 19.54 1.38 -8.75
CA THR A 261 19.81 2.07 -7.48
C THR A 261 20.41 3.46 -7.68
N ASN A 262 21.22 3.65 -8.72
CA ASN A 262 21.86 4.93 -9.05
C ASN A 262 21.97 5.11 -10.58
N PRO A 263 20.87 5.50 -11.25
CA PRO A 263 20.82 5.62 -12.71
C PRO A 263 21.87 6.58 -13.30
N LEU A 264 22.30 7.57 -12.53
CA LEU A 264 23.27 8.59 -12.95
C LEU A 264 24.72 8.09 -12.96
N SER A 265 24.98 6.93 -12.34
CA SER A 265 26.33 6.38 -12.21
C SER A 265 26.83 5.66 -13.47
N VAL A 266 25.96 5.42 -14.46
CA VAL A 266 26.30 4.63 -15.66
C VAL A 266 26.32 5.52 -16.89
N GLU A 267 27.52 5.70 -17.47
CA GLU A 267 27.71 6.54 -18.66
C GLU A 267 27.31 5.83 -19.98
N THR A 268 27.48 4.51 -20.06
CA THR A 268 27.21 3.73 -21.28
C THR A 268 26.36 2.49 -20.99
N LEU A 269 25.24 2.36 -21.71
CA LEU A 269 24.41 1.16 -21.68
C LEU A 269 25.09 0.02 -22.46
N PRO A 270 25.11 -1.22 -21.94
CA PRO A 270 25.63 -2.37 -22.66
C PRO A 270 24.84 -2.73 -23.91
N ASP A 271 25.45 -3.51 -24.80
CA ASP A 271 24.84 -3.98 -26.05
C ASP A 271 23.56 -4.82 -25.87
N CYS A 272 23.33 -5.39 -24.69
CA CYS A 272 22.09 -6.11 -24.38
C CYS A 272 20.91 -5.17 -24.09
N PHE A 273 21.14 -3.86 -23.95
CA PHE A 273 20.12 -2.84 -23.78
C PHE A 273 19.91 -2.09 -25.09
N THR A 274 18.65 -1.82 -25.42
CA THR A 274 18.29 -0.91 -26.50
C THR A 274 17.51 0.25 -25.91
N SER A 275 18.04 1.46 -26.06
CA SER A 275 17.37 2.68 -25.63
C SER A 275 16.45 3.19 -26.73
N ILE A 276 15.13 3.17 -26.49
CA ILE A 276 14.14 3.78 -27.38
C ILE A 276 13.90 5.22 -26.94
N GLN A 277 14.22 6.17 -27.82
CA GLN A 277 14.03 7.60 -27.59
C GLN A 277 12.90 8.15 -28.47
N ALA A 278 12.09 9.04 -27.90
CA ALA A 278 10.94 9.65 -28.57
C ALA A 278 10.72 11.09 -28.10
N SER A 279 10.09 11.90 -28.97
CA SER A 279 9.80 13.31 -28.69
C SER A 279 8.54 13.52 -27.84
N SER A 280 7.69 12.48 -27.77
CA SER A 280 6.46 12.50 -26.99
C SER A 280 6.17 11.15 -26.35
N ARG A 281 5.35 11.16 -25.30
CA ARG A 281 4.89 9.94 -24.61
C ARG A 281 4.11 9.00 -25.54
N ALA A 282 3.25 9.55 -26.39
CA ALA A 282 2.47 8.74 -27.34
C ALA A 282 3.39 8.06 -28.37
N GLU A 283 4.39 8.78 -28.87
CA GLU A 283 5.39 8.22 -29.77
C GLU A 283 6.25 7.15 -29.07
N LEU A 284 6.64 7.36 -27.81
CA LEU A 284 7.40 6.38 -27.02
C LEU A 284 6.63 5.06 -26.89
N LEU A 285 5.35 5.14 -26.52
CA LEU A 285 4.49 3.96 -26.37
C LEU A 285 4.36 3.20 -27.70
N ARG A 286 4.12 3.93 -28.79
CA ARG A 286 4.01 3.33 -30.13
C ARG A 286 5.31 2.68 -30.57
N LYS A 287 6.45 3.39 -30.50
CA LYS A 287 7.77 2.85 -30.85
C LYS A 287 8.11 1.59 -30.04
N THR A 288 7.79 1.58 -28.75
CA THR A 288 8.01 0.43 -27.88
C THR A 288 7.15 -0.76 -28.30
N ALA A 289 5.85 -0.54 -28.57
CA ALA A 289 4.97 -1.60 -29.03
C ALA A 289 5.40 -2.14 -30.41
N ASP A 290 5.74 -1.26 -31.36
CA ASP A 290 6.22 -1.64 -32.68
C ASP A 290 7.52 -2.45 -32.62
N PHE A 291 8.44 -2.08 -31.71
CA PHE A 291 9.67 -2.84 -31.45
C PHE A 291 9.34 -4.26 -30.97
N ILE A 292 8.45 -4.42 -29.98
CA ILE A 292 8.01 -5.73 -29.48
C ILE A 292 7.40 -6.55 -30.63
N VAL A 293 6.50 -5.95 -31.42
CA VAL A 293 5.85 -6.60 -32.56
C VAL A 293 6.88 -7.10 -33.57
N ALA A 294 7.85 -6.28 -33.94
CA ALA A 294 8.88 -6.63 -34.93
C ALA A 294 9.76 -7.79 -34.43
N THR A 295 10.17 -7.76 -33.16
CA THR A 295 11.05 -8.78 -32.57
C THR A 295 10.34 -10.13 -32.41
N ILE A 296 9.05 -10.13 -32.04
CA ILE A 296 8.23 -11.34 -31.99
C ILE A 296 7.95 -11.89 -33.40
N LYS A 297 7.55 -11.04 -34.36
CA LYS A 297 7.26 -11.48 -35.74
C LYS A 297 8.48 -12.01 -36.47
N SER A 298 9.67 -11.49 -36.17
CA SER A 298 10.94 -12.00 -36.68
C SER A 298 11.42 -13.28 -35.98
N LYS A 299 10.64 -13.80 -35.01
CA LYS A 299 10.93 -15.02 -34.23
C LYS A 299 12.23 -14.96 -33.43
N GLN A 300 12.66 -13.76 -33.03
CA GLN A 300 13.82 -13.61 -32.16
C GLN A 300 13.49 -13.93 -30.70
N ILE A 301 12.25 -13.68 -30.27
CA ILE A 301 11.75 -13.95 -28.91
C ILE A 301 10.30 -14.48 -28.98
N ASN A 302 9.89 -15.28 -27.99
CA ASN A 302 8.49 -15.67 -27.87
C ASN A 302 7.69 -14.61 -27.08
N PRO A 303 6.37 -14.48 -27.32
CA PRO A 303 5.53 -13.55 -26.57
C PRO A 303 5.61 -13.71 -25.05
N GLU A 304 5.67 -14.95 -24.54
CA GLU A 304 5.76 -15.28 -23.12
C GLU A 304 7.07 -14.85 -22.45
N ASP A 305 8.10 -14.58 -23.25
CA ASP A 305 9.41 -14.11 -22.77
C ASP A 305 9.46 -12.58 -22.62
N VAL A 306 8.36 -11.87 -22.96
CA VAL A 306 8.28 -10.41 -22.91
C VAL A 306 7.50 -9.92 -21.68
N ALA A 307 8.17 -9.14 -20.83
CA ALA A 307 7.53 -8.40 -19.75
C ALA A 307 7.64 -6.88 -19.99
N ILE A 308 6.53 -6.17 -19.82
CA ILE A 308 6.50 -4.69 -19.89
C ILE A 308 6.37 -4.17 -18.46
N ILE A 309 7.40 -3.49 -17.97
CA ILE A 309 7.47 -2.90 -16.63
C ILE A 309 7.49 -1.39 -16.76
N ALA A 310 6.61 -0.69 -16.03
CA ALA A 310 6.54 0.76 -16.02
C ALA A 310 6.12 1.30 -14.65
N PRO A 311 6.57 2.50 -14.24
CA PRO A 311 6.16 3.13 -13.00
C PRO A 311 4.72 3.63 -13.12
N GLY A 312 3.74 2.76 -12.82
CA GLY A 312 2.33 3.06 -12.98
C GLY A 312 1.91 3.21 -14.45
N LEU A 313 1.51 2.11 -15.09
CA LEU A 313 0.84 2.17 -16.39
C LEU A 313 -0.54 2.78 -16.21
N ASP A 314 -0.70 4.06 -16.57
CA ASP A 314 -2.02 4.70 -16.62
C ASP A 314 -2.92 4.08 -17.70
N GLU A 315 -4.19 4.50 -17.70
CA GLU A 315 -5.19 3.92 -18.61
C GLU A 315 -4.83 4.13 -20.09
N ILE A 316 -4.22 5.27 -20.43
CA ILE A 316 -3.83 5.61 -21.80
C ILE A 316 -2.72 4.68 -22.28
N ALA A 317 -1.63 4.56 -21.51
CA ALA A 317 -0.51 3.71 -21.90
C ALA A 317 -0.92 2.24 -22.00
N ARG A 318 -1.78 1.78 -21.10
CA ARG A 318 -2.34 0.43 -21.14
C ARG A 318 -3.19 0.20 -22.38
N TYR A 319 -4.12 1.11 -22.68
CA TYR A 319 -4.98 1.01 -23.87
C TYR A 319 -4.13 0.98 -25.14
N THR A 320 -3.15 1.88 -25.27
CA THR A 320 -2.26 1.90 -26.44
C THR A 320 -1.49 0.59 -26.62
N MET A 321 -0.95 0.01 -25.55
CA MET A 321 -0.25 -1.28 -25.61
C MET A 321 -1.20 -2.42 -26.00
N LEU A 322 -2.38 -2.47 -25.38
CA LEU A 322 -3.41 -3.46 -25.68
C LEU A 322 -3.84 -3.39 -27.14
N GLU A 323 -4.14 -2.20 -27.63
CA GLU A 323 -4.61 -1.96 -28.99
C GLU A 323 -3.57 -2.39 -30.04
N ILE A 324 -2.32 -1.92 -29.91
CA ILE A 324 -1.26 -2.19 -30.89
C ILE A 324 -0.88 -3.68 -30.91
N LEU A 325 -0.68 -4.28 -29.73
CA LEU A 325 -0.27 -5.69 -29.64
C LEU A 325 -1.39 -6.64 -30.07
N SER A 326 -2.65 -6.35 -29.70
CA SER A 326 -3.79 -7.15 -30.13
C SER A 326 -4.03 -7.05 -31.64
N ALA A 327 -3.87 -5.87 -32.24
CA ALA A 327 -3.94 -5.70 -33.70
C ALA A 327 -2.86 -6.50 -34.44
N ALA A 328 -1.73 -6.78 -33.78
CA ALA A 328 -0.67 -7.64 -34.28
C ALA A 328 -0.87 -9.14 -33.96
N ASN A 329 -2.01 -9.53 -33.37
CA ASN A 329 -2.31 -10.88 -32.86
C ASN A 329 -1.32 -11.37 -31.80
N ILE A 330 -0.80 -10.47 -30.97
CA ILE A 330 0.09 -10.81 -29.84
C ILE A 330 -0.73 -10.70 -28.54
N PRO A 331 -0.88 -11.79 -27.77
CA PRO A 331 -1.62 -11.77 -26.52
C PRO A 331 -0.86 -10.96 -25.47
N ILE A 332 -1.58 -10.13 -24.73
CA ILE A 332 -1.05 -9.36 -23.60
C ILE A 332 -1.93 -9.60 -22.37
N LYS A 333 -1.29 -9.86 -21.24
CA LYS A 333 -1.97 -10.11 -19.96
C LYS A 333 -1.54 -9.07 -18.94
N PRO A 334 -2.43 -8.15 -18.51
CA PRO A 334 -2.12 -7.27 -17.38
C PRO A 334 -2.06 -8.10 -16.09
N LEU A 335 -0.94 -8.02 -15.36
CA LEU A 335 -0.73 -8.81 -14.13
C LEU A 335 -1.34 -8.18 -12.88
N ASN A 336 -1.57 -6.87 -12.89
CA ASN A 336 -2.08 -6.14 -11.73
C ASN A 336 -3.10 -5.08 -12.18
N GLU A 337 -4.31 -5.53 -12.54
CA GLU A 337 -5.39 -4.63 -12.96
C GLU A 337 -6.02 -3.97 -11.72
N GLN A 338 -5.37 -2.93 -11.20
CA GLN A 338 -5.93 -2.05 -10.17
C GLN A 338 -6.87 -1.01 -10.78
N ARG A 339 -7.80 -1.48 -11.62
CA ARG A 339 -8.80 -0.62 -12.23
C ARG A 339 -9.98 -0.51 -11.27
N SER A 340 -10.29 0.70 -10.82
CA SER A 340 -11.49 0.93 -10.00
C SER A 340 -12.71 0.44 -10.78
N LEU A 341 -13.60 -0.32 -10.13
CA LEU A 341 -14.79 -0.88 -10.79
C LEU A 341 -15.65 0.23 -11.43
N ILE A 342 -15.68 1.43 -10.85
CA ILE A 342 -16.45 2.56 -11.38
C ILE A 342 -15.90 3.10 -12.73
N SER A 343 -14.65 2.79 -13.07
CA SER A 343 -14.09 3.20 -14.37
C SER A 343 -14.57 2.32 -15.52
N PHE A 344 -15.17 1.15 -15.24
CA PHE A 344 -15.81 0.34 -16.27
C PHE A 344 -17.15 0.99 -16.68
N PRO A 345 -17.35 1.31 -17.97
CA PRO A 345 -18.55 2.03 -18.41
C PRO A 345 -19.86 1.35 -17.99
N LEU A 346 -19.92 0.02 -18.04
CA LEU A 346 -21.10 -0.75 -17.64
C LEU A 346 -21.38 -0.63 -16.13
N VAL A 347 -20.34 -0.72 -15.30
CA VAL A 347 -20.49 -0.57 -13.85
C VAL A 347 -20.95 0.86 -13.53
N LYS A 348 -20.33 1.87 -14.16
CA LYS A 348 -20.73 3.27 -14.00
C LYS A 348 -22.20 3.47 -14.39
N ALA A 349 -22.63 2.92 -15.52
CA ALA A 349 -24.02 2.99 -15.97
C ALA A 349 -25.00 2.36 -14.96
N LEU A 350 -24.67 1.17 -14.43
CA LEU A 350 -25.50 0.52 -13.41
C LEU A 350 -25.55 1.30 -12.09
N LEU A 351 -24.45 1.92 -11.67
CA LEU A 351 -24.40 2.79 -10.49
C LEU A 351 -25.23 4.06 -10.69
N THR A 352 -25.15 4.70 -11.86
CA THR A 352 -26.02 5.84 -12.22
C THR A 352 -27.49 5.44 -12.18
N LEU A 353 -27.84 4.27 -12.76
CA LEU A 353 -29.21 3.76 -12.73
C LEU A 353 -29.71 3.52 -11.30
N LEU A 354 -28.87 2.90 -10.45
CA LEU A 354 -29.18 2.72 -9.03
C LEU A 354 -29.42 4.07 -8.32
N GLY A 355 -28.61 5.08 -8.64
CA GLY A 355 -28.78 6.45 -8.15
C GLY A 355 -30.14 7.08 -8.48
N MET A 356 -30.73 6.67 -9.61
CA MET A 356 -32.06 7.13 -10.03
C MET A 356 -33.20 6.34 -9.38
N VAL A 357 -32.97 5.08 -9.00
CA VAL A 357 -33.98 4.21 -8.36
C VAL A 357 -34.09 4.49 -6.86
N TYR A 358 -32.96 4.72 -6.17
CA TYR A 358 -32.95 4.90 -4.72
C TYR A 358 -33.08 6.38 -4.32
N PRO A 359 -34.05 6.73 -3.44
CA PRO A 359 -34.24 8.10 -3.00
C PRO A 359 -32.98 8.72 -2.37
N GLY A 360 -32.71 9.99 -2.70
CA GLY A 360 -31.61 10.76 -2.12
C GLY A 360 -30.24 10.56 -2.78
N LEU A 361 -30.11 9.62 -3.72
CA LEU A 361 -28.85 9.34 -4.43
C LEU A 361 -28.71 10.06 -5.78
N ALA A 362 -29.81 10.56 -6.36
CA ALA A 362 -29.81 11.19 -7.68
C ALA A 362 -28.84 12.40 -7.79
N ARG A 363 -28.58 13.09 -6.67
CA ARG A 363 -27.64 14.24 -6.60
C ARG A 363 -26.16 13.86 -6.75
N LEU A 364 -25.84 12.57 -6.73
CA LEU A 364 -24.46 12.07 -6.86
C LEU A 364 -23.99 11.99 -8.32
N PHE A 365 -24.90 12.19 -9.28
CA PHE A 365 -24.64 12.01 -10.70
C PHE A 365 -25.00 13.27 -11.49
N ASN A 366 -24.24 13.57 -12.54
CA ASN A 366 -24.49 14.71 -13.41
C ASN A 366 -25.15 14.30 -14.74
N GLY A 367 -25.46 15.27 -15.60
CA GLY A 367 -26.08 15.02 -16.91
C GLY A 367 -25.22 14.12 -17.82
N ASP A 368 -23.89 14.25 -17.75
CA ASP A 368 -22.97 13.43 -18.53
C ASP A 368 -22.98 11.97 -18.09
N ASP A 369 -23.11 11.70 -16.80
CA ASP A 369 -23.25 10.35 -16.26
C ASP A 369 -24.53 9.66 -16.76
N ILE A 370 -25.63 10.41 -16.89
CA ILE A 370 -26.90 9.91 -17.44
C ILE A 370 -26.76 9.65 -18.94
N ALA A 371 -26.17 10.58 -19.70
CA ALA A 371 -25.95 10.40 -21.13
C ALA A 371 -25.05 9.18 -21.41
N GLN A 372 -23.97 9.01 -20.63
CA GLN A 372 -23.09 7.87 -20.71
C GLN A 372 -23.82 6.57 -20.36
N MET A 373 -24.62 6.55 -19.29
CA MET A 373 -25.43 5.40 -18.90
C MET A 373 -26.36 4.97 -20.05
N LEU A 374 -27.13 5.90 -20.61
CA LEU A 374 -28.05 5.61 -21.72
C LEU A 374 -27.30 5.04 -22.92
N THR A 375 -26.15 5.62 -23.27
CA THR A 375 -25.29 5.16 -24.36
C THR A 375 -24.83 3.72 -24.12
N VAL A 376 -24.18 3.46 -22.99
CA VAL A 376 -23.60 2.16 -22.66
C VAL A 376 -24.67 1.06 -22.60
N LEU A 377 -25.79 1.32 -21.92
CA LEU A 377 -26.86 0.32 -21.78
C LEU A 377 -27.60 0.05 -23.11
N THR A 378 -27.56 1.00 -24.05
CA THR A 378 -28.13 0.81 -25.40
C THR A 378 -27.19 0.01 -26.30
N TYR A 379 -25.89 0.31 -26.31
CA TYR A 379 -24.90 -0.41 -27.13
C TYR A 379 -24.65 -1.85 -26.66
N SER A 380 -24.65 -2.09 -25.35
CA SER A 380 -24.48 -3.44 -24.77
C SER A 380 -25.58 -4.43 -25.19
N TYR A 381 -26.72 -3.92 -25.67
CA TYR A 381 -27.85 -4.71 -26.15
C TYR A 381 -27.72 -5.10 -27.63
N GLN A 382 -26.84 -4.44 -28.40
CA GLN A 382 -26.68 -4.69 -29.84
C GLN A 382 -25.55 -5.66 -30.20
N GLU A 383 -24.67 -5.99 -29.24
CA GLU A 383 -23.58 -6.98 -29.41
C GLU A 383 -23.93 -8.40 -28.91
N LYS A 384 -25.21 -8.67 -28.62
CA LYS A 384 -25.76 -10.02 -28.45
C LYS A 384 -26.80 -10.27 -29.53
#